data_AF-A0A7Y3FNL5-F1
#
_entry.id   AF-A0A7Y3FNL5-F1
#
_cell.length_a   1.000
_cell.length_b   1.000
_cell.length_c   1.000
_cell.angle_alpha   90.00
_cell.angle_beta   90.00
_cell.angle_gamma   90.00
#
_symmetry.space_group_name_H-M   'P 1'
#
loop_
_entity.id
_entity.type
_entity.pdbx_description
1 polymer ?
#
loop_
_entity_poly.entity_id
_entity_poly.type
_entity_poly.pdbx_seq_one_letter_code
_entity_poly.pdbx_strand_id
1 'polypeptide(L)' 'MITFSVSPTGTFDDVVERTRAALADEGFGVLSEIDIAETLRAKVGADLRPYVILGACNP' A
#
# COMPACT_ATOMS: atom_id res chain seq x y z
N MET A 1 7.00 -0.43 20.23
CA MET A 1 6.23 -0.54 18.97
C MET A 1 7.25 -0.78 17.88
N ILE A 2 7.20 -1.94 17.22
CA ILE A 2 8.19 -2.33 16.20
C ILE A 2 7.58 -1.97 14.85
N THR A 3 8.31 -1.21 14.03
CA THR A 3 7.95 -0.86 12.65
C THR A 3 9.14 -1.20 11.77
N PHE A 4 8.87 -1.83 10.64
CA PHE A 4 9.85 -2.05 9.58
C PHE A 4 9.56 -1.08 8.43
N SER A 5 10.61 -0.53 7.83
CA SER A 5 10.49 0.38 6.68
C SER A 5 11.63 0.11 5.70
N VAL A 6 11.28 0.14 4.42
CA VAL A 6 12.21 0.04 3.30
C VAL A 6 11.80 1.08 2.25
N SER A 7 12.78 1.65 1.55
CA SER A 7 12.56 2.60 0.46
C SER A 7 13.00 1.97 -0.86
N PRO A 8 12.10 1.27 -1.57
CA PRO A 8 12.43 0.64 -2.83
C PRO A 8 12.54 1.68 -3.96
N THR A 9 13.37 1.37 -4.96
CA THR A 9 13.45 2.13 -6.21
C THR A 9 12.37 1.64 -7.18
N GLY A 10 11.69 2.56 -7.86
CA GLY A 10 10.65 2.28 -8.86
C GLY A 10 9.63 3.41 -8.94
N THR A 11 8.65 3.27 -9.85
CA THR A 11 7.44 4.08 -9.81
C THR A 11 6.53 3.59 -8.68
N PHE A 12 5.59 4.44 -8.24
CA PHE A 12 4.66 4.05 -7.18
C PHE A 12 3.89 2.78 -7.56
N ASP A 13 3.34 2.74 -8.77
CA ASP A 13 2.54 1.61 -9.26
C ASP A 13 3.38 0.32 -9.36
N ASP A 14 4.63 0.39 -9.86
CA ASP A 14 5.54 -0.77 -9.92
C ASP A 14 5.83 -1.32 -8.52
N VAL A 15 6.12 -0.44 -7.57
CA VAL A 15 6.41 -0.83 -6.18
C VAL A 15 5.19 -1.45 -5.52
N VAL A 16 3.99 -0.91 -5.74
CA VAL A 16 2.74 -1.47 -5.21
C VAL A 16 2.52 -2.88 -5.75
N GLU A 17 2.63 -3.09 -7.07
CA GLU A 17 2.44 -4.41 -7.68
C GLU A 17 3.49 -5.43 -7.20
N ARG A 18 4.76 -5.03 -7.12
CA ARG A 18 5.83 -5.88 -6.57
C ARG A 18 5.59 -6.22 -5.10
N THR A 19 5.03 -5.31 -4.33
CA THR A 19 4.68 -5.56 -2.92
C THR A 19 3.57 -6.59 -2.81
N ARG A 20 2.53 -6.51 -3.65
CA ARG A 20 1.46 -7.53 -3.70
C ARG A 20 2.00 -8.91 -4.08
N ALA A 21 2.87 -8.96 -5.09
CA ALA A 21 3.49 -10.21 -5.52
C ALA A 21 4.32 -10.84 -4.40
N ALA A 22 5.18 -10.06 -3.74
CA ALA A 22 5.99 -10.55 -2.62
C ALA A 22 5.15 -11.02 -1.43
N LEU A 23 4.03 -10.35 -1.12
CA LEU A 23 3.08 -10.81 -0.11
C LEU A 23 2.48 -12.17 -0.50
N ALA A 24 2.05 -12.32 -1.75
CA ALA A 24 1.45 -13.55 -2.25
C ALA A 24 2.44 -14.72 -2.27
N ASP A 25 3.70 -14.48 -2.63
CA ASP A 25 4.78 -15.49 -2.63
C ASP A 25 5.02 -16.06 -1.22
N GLU A 26 4.79 -15.26 -0.18
CA GLU A 26 4.89 -15.64 1.24
C GLU A 26 3.56 -16.13 1.83
N GLY A 27 2.53 -16.33 1.00
CA GLY A 27 1.21 -16.85 1.40
C GLY A 27 0.25 -15.80 1.98
N PHE A 28 0.59 -14.51 1.95
CA PHE A 28 -0.31 -13.44 2.38
C PHE A 28 -1.24 -13.01 1.24
N GLY A 29 -2.54 -13.00 1.51
CA GLY A 29 -3.55 -12.38 0.65
C GLY A 29 -3.80 -10.92 1.04
N VAL A 30 -3.92 -10.02 0.05
CA VAL A 30 -4.38 -8.64 0.26
C VAL A 30 -5.91 -8.64 0.36
N LEU A 31 -6.42 -8.35 1.56
CA LEU A 31 -7.86 -8.35 1.86
C LEU A 31 -8.51 -6.98 1.65
N SER A 32 -7.74 -5.92 1.83
CA SER A 32 -8.21 -4.55 1.70
C SER A 32 -7.15 -3.64 1.13
N GLU A 33 -7.63 -2.62 0.43
CA GLU A 33 -6.82 -1.57 -0.13
C GLU A 33 -7.54 -0.24 0.04
N ILE A 34 -6.78 0.76 0.46
CA ILE A 34 -7.30 2.11 0.67
C ILE A 34 -6.39 3.09 -0.04
N ASP A 35 -6.92 3.77 -1.05
CA ASP A 35 -6.29 4.97 -1.62
C ASP A 35 -6.54 6.14 -0.66
N ILE A 36 -5.52 6.46 0.13
CA ILE A 36 -5.56 7.54 1.11
C ILE A 36 -5.55 8.90 0.43
N ALA A 37 -4.84 9.02 -0.70
CA ALA A 37 -4.77 10.27 -1.44
C ALA A 37 -6.16 10.63 -1.98
N GLU A 38 -6.83 9.70 -2.63
CA GLU A 38 -8.20 9.90 -3.12
C GLU A 38 -9.19 10.12 -1.96
N THR A 39 -9.10 9.31 -0.91
CA THR A 39 -10.01 9.40 0.25
C THR A 39 -9.93 10.77 0.92
N LEU A 40 -8.73 11.30 1.15
CA LEU A 40 -8.56 12.59 1.81
C LEU A 40 -8.86 13.76 0.88
N ARG A 41 -8.58 13.64 -0.42
CA ARG A 41 -9.04 14.61 -1.41
C ARG A 41 -10.56 14.74 -1.38
N ALA A 42 -11.28 13.62 -1.36
CA ALA A 42 -12.75 13.62 -1.35
C ALA A 42 -13.36 14.17 -0.05
N LYS A 43 -12.73 13.90 1.11
CA LYS A 43 -13.30 14.25 2.42
C LYS A 43 -12.94 15.65 2.89
N VAL A 44 -11.70 16.07 2.66
CA VAL A 44 -11.14 17.29 3.26
C VAL A 44 -10.44 18.18 2.24
N GLY A 45 -10.49 17.83 0.94
CA GLY A 45 -9.85 18.61 -0.12
C GLY A 45 -8.32 18.63 -0.03
N ALA A 46 -7.71 17.70 0.71
CA ALA A 46 -6.26 17.62 0.84
C ALA A 46 -5.65 17.03 -0.43
N ASP A 47 -4.61 17.67 -0.95
CA ASP A 47 -3.81 17.17 -2.07
C ASP A 47 -2.57 16.46 -1.54
N LEU A 48 -2.47 15.16 -1.79
CA LEU A 48 -1.44 14.29 -1.27
C LEU A 48 -0.71 13.59 -2.40
N ARG A 49 0.56 13.28 -2.15
CA ARG A 49 1.31 12.33 -3.00
C ARG A 49 0.62 10.96 -2.96
N PRO A 50 0.80 10.11 -3.98
CA PRO A 50 0.26 8.76 -4.01
C PRO A 50 0.53 8.02 -2.70
N TYR A 51 -0.54 7.53 -2.07
CA TYR A 51 -0.46 6.82 -0.81
C TYR A 51 -1.58 5.79 -0.71
N VAL A 52 -1.17 4.52 -0.70
CA VAL A 52 -2.05 3.36 -0.57
C VAL A 52 -1.70 2.61 0.71
N ILE A 53 -2.72 2.11 1.40
CA ILE A 53 -2.58 1.17 2.53
C ILE A 53 -3.11 -0.19 2.08
N LEU A 54 -2.28 -1.22 2.19
CA LEU A 54 -2.66 -2.62 1.93
C LEU A 54 -2.86 -3.36 3.25
N GLY A 55 -4.05 -3.92 3.46
CA GLY A 55 -4.32 -4.85 4.55
C GLY A 55 -4.08 -6.28 4.07
N ALA A 56 -3.02 -6.93 4.56
CA ALA A 56 -2.67 -8.30 4.18
C ALA A 56 -2.82 -9.28 5.35
N CYS A 57 -3.20 -10.52 5.05
CA CYS A 57 -3.39 -11.59 6.03
C CYS A 57 -2.96 -12.94 5.44
N ASN A 58 -2.36 -13.80 6.28
CA ASN A 58 -2.04 -15.20 5.96
C ASN A 58 -2.76 -16.08 7.00
N PRO A 59 -3.76 -16.89 6.59
CA PRO A 59 -4.62 -17.66 7.50
C PRO A 59 -3.93 -18.84 8.19
#